data_AF-A0A2N8P2M9-F1
#
_entry.id   AF-A0A2N8P2M9-F1
#
_cell.length_a   1.000
_cell.length_b   1.000
_cell.length_c   1.000
_cell.angle_alpha   90.00
_cell.angle_beta   90.00
_cell.angle_gamma   90.00
#
_symmetry.space_group_name_H-M   'P 1'
#
loop_
_entity.id
_entity.type
_entity.pdbx_description
1 polymer ?
#
loop_
_entity_poly.entity_id
_entity_poly.type
_entity_poly.pdbx_seq_one_letter_code
_entity_poly.pdbx_strand_id
1 'polypeptide(L)'
;MIDILFIVAGVAAVAFGIAIAFNIRGVVTRKVARNYKKLELIHQANGRLDPVFVPFFGTAGYLRFLGVILIPSGLLMALAGSVLFSHRM
;
A
#
# COMPACT_ATOMS: atom_id res chain seq x y z
N MET A 1 -16.16 18.32 -9.87
CA MET A 1 -15.74 17.91 -8.51
C MET A 1 -15.31 16.45 -8.44
N ILE A 2 -16.12 15.49 -8.88
CA ILE A 2 -15.77 14.06 -8.78
C ILE A 2 -14.65 13.63 -9.75
N ASP A 3 -14.63 14.21 -10.93
CA ASP A 3 -13.54 14.18 -11.92
C ASP A 3 -12.18 14.54 -11.31
N ILE A 4 -12.09 15.69 -10.64
CA ILE A 4 -10.86 16.18 -10.00
C ILE A 4 -10.41 15.22 -8.88
N LEU A 5 -11.36 14.72 -8.08
CA LEU A 5 -11.07 13.74 -7.03
C LEU A 5 -10.49 12.45 -7.60
N PHE A 6 -11.03 11.95 -8.71
CA PHE A 6 -10.52 10.74 -9.38
C PHE A 6 -9.09 10.93 -9.91
N ILE A 7 -8.81 12.09 -10.52
CA ILE A 7 -7.47 12.41 -11.02
C ILE A 7 -6.46 12.48 -9.86
N VAL A 8 -6.77 13.26 -8.81
CA VAL A 8 -5.86 13.46 -7.67
C VAL A 8 -5.61 12.14 -6.93
N ALA A 9 -6.67 11.39 -6.62
CA ALA A 9 -6.53 10.13 -5.92
C ALA A 9 -5.86 9.05 -6.80
N GLY A 10 -6.04 9.10 -8.13
CA GLY A 10 -5.36 8.21 -9.07
C GLY A 10 -3.85 8.46 -9.11
N VAL A 11 -3.45 9.73 -9.21
CA VAL A 11 -2.03 10.15 -9.16
C VAL A 11 -1.40 9.77 -7.81
N ALA A 12 -2.11 10.02 -6.71
CA ALA A 12 -1.65 9.63 -5.38
C ALA A 12 -1.46 8.10 -5.27
N ALA A 13 -2.43 7.31 -5.76
CA ALA A 13 -2.34 5.85 -5.76
C ALA A 13 -1.14 5.35 -6.55
N VAL A 14 -0.85 5.94 -7.72
CA VAL A 14 0.37 5.61 -8.50
C VAL A 14 1.63 5.95 -7.72
N ALA A 15 1.72 7.16 -7.15
CA ALA A 15 2.90 7.57 -6.38
C ALA A 15 3.16 6.67 -5.16
N PHE A 16 2.11 6.35 -4.40
CA PHE A 16 2.19 5.40 -3.29
C PHE A 16 2.53 3.98 -3.76
N GLY A 17 1.94 3.55 -4.87
CA GLY A 17 2.19 2.24 -5.49
C GLY A 17 3.66 2.07 -5.84
N ILE A 18 4.28 3.06 -6.50
CA ILE A 18 5.71 3.08 -6.84
C ILE A 18 6.55 3.07 -5.56
N ALA A 19 6.25 3.94 -4.58
CA ALA A 19 7.01 4.00 -3.33
C ALA A 19 7.01 2.67 -2.56
N ILE A 20 5.88 1.95 -2.59
CA ILE A 20 5.72 0.66 -1.93
C ILE A 20 6.36 -0.47 -2.76
N ALA A 21 6.08 -0.55 -4.06
CA ALA A 21 6.57 -1.60 -4.96
C ALA A 21 8.10 -1.66 -4.99
N PHE A 22 8.74 -0.50 -5.14
CA PHE A 22 10.19 -0.38 -5.20
C PHE A 22 10.83 -0.16 -3.83
N ASN A 23 10.04 -0.21 -2.74
CA ASN A 23 10.52 -0.01 -1.38
C ASN A 23 11.38 1.26 -1.23
N ILE A 24 10.92 2.37 -1.82
CA ILE A 24 11.63 3.65 -1.78
C ILE A 24 11.82 4.05 -0.32
N ARG A 25 13.04 4.46 0.05
CA ARG A 25 13.45 4.80 1.44
C ARG A 25 13.28 3.67 2.46
N GLY A 26 13.06 2.43 2.04
CA GLY A 26 12.84 1.31 2.95
C GLY A 26 11.49 1.37 3.66
N VAL A 27 10.47 2.01 3.08
CA VAL A 27 9.14 2.15 3.71
C VAL A 27 8.53 0.79 4.03
N VAL A 28 8.62 -0.17 3.11
CA VAL A 28 8.08 -1.53 3.29
C VAL A 28 8.88 -2.25 4.37
N THR A 29 10.21 -2.24 4.31
CA THR A 29 11.05 -2.93 5.30
C THR A 29 10.87 -2.38 6.72
N ARG A 30 10.78 -1.04 6.88
CA ARG A 30 10.49 -0.41 8.18
C ARG A 30 9.09 -0.73 8.68
N LYS A 31 8.09 -0.78 7.79
CA LYS A 31 6.70 -1.11 8.18
C LYS A 31 6.59 -2.57 8.62
N VAL A 32 7.24 -3.48 7.90
CA VAL A 32 7.34 -4.89 8.24
C VAL A 32 8.02 -5.05 9.61
N ALA A 33 9.20 -4.46 9.81
CA ALA A 33 9.91 -4.53 11.11
C ALA A 33 9.05 -4.03 12.29
N ARG A 34 8.29 -2.94 12.10
CA ARG A 34 7.35 -2.45 13.13
C ARG A 34 6.22 -3.44 13.41
N ASN A 35 5.67 -4.09 12.39
CA ASN A 35 4.62 -5.09 12.57
C ASN A 35 5.13 -6.33 13.31
N TYR A 36 6.33 -6.80 12.97
CA TYR A 36 6.97 -7.92 13.66
C TYR A 36 7.18 -7.61 15.15
N LYS A 37 7.75 -6.42 15.45
CA LYS A 37 7.94 -5.99 16.84
C LYS A 37 6.62 -5.87 17.61
N LYS A 38 5.55 -5.39 16.98
CA LYS A 38 4.21 -5.34 17.60
C LYS A 38 3.67 -6.73 17.89
N LEU A 39 3.80 -7.66 16.93
CA LEU A 39 3.36 -9.04 17.12
C LEU A 39 4.13 -9.72 18.25
N GLU A 40 5.44 -9.52 18.31
CA GLU A 40 6.30 -10.07 19.37
C GLU A 40 5.88 -9.55 20.76
N LEU A 41 5.62 -8.24 20.90
CA LEU A 41 5.13 -7.65 22.15
C LEU A 41 3.77 -8.23 22.57
N ILE A 42 2.84 -8.41 21.64
CA ILE A 42 1.53 -9.02 21.91
C ILE A 42 1.71 -10.49 22.31
N HIS A 43 2.63 -11.21 21.66
CA HIS A 43 2.88 -12.62 21.94
C HIS A 43 3.49 -12.82 23.33
N GLN A 44 4.47 -11.98 23.70
CA GLN A 44 5.07 -11.95 25.04
C GLN A 44 4.04 -11.58 26.12
N ALA A 45 3.15 -10.62 25.84
CA ALA A 45 2.07 -10.26 26.76
C ALA A 45 1.07 -11.40 27.02
N ASN A 46 0.92 -12.33 26.08
CA ASN A 46 0.04 -13.49 26.19
C ASN A 46 0.71 -14.72 26.84
N GLY A 47 1.97 -14.61 27.28
CA GLY A 47 2.68 -15.69 27.99
C GLY A 47 3.00 -16.92 27.13
N ARG A 48 2.91 -16.83 25.80
CA ARG A 48 3.23 -17.94 24.89
C ARG A 48 4.71 -17.96 24.55
N LEU A 49 5.32 -19.14 24.63
CA LEU A 49 6.72 -19.43 24.27
C LEU A 49 6.89 -19.92 22.83
N ASP A 50 5.79 -20.03 22.08
CA ASP A 50 5.78 -20.50 20.69
C ASP A 50 6.39 -19.46 19.75
N PRO A 51 6.91 -19.87 18.58
CA PRO A 51 7.35 -18.93 17.56
C PRO A 51 6.20 -18.00 17.13
N VAL A 52 6.49 -16.69 17.08
CA VAL A 52 5.55 -15.64 16.67
C VAL A 52 5.10 -15.89 15.22
N PHE A 53 3.83 -16.24 15.04
CA PHE A 53 3.26 -16.44 13.70
C PHE A 53 3.11 -15.10 12.99
N VAL A 54 3.79 -14.94 11.86
CA VAL A 54 3.66 -13.74 11.03
C VAL A 54 2.70 -14.04 9.88
N PRO A 55 1.57 -13.31 9.77
CA PRO A 55 0.65 -13.50 8.66
C PRO A 55 1.33 -13.12 7.34
N PHE A 56 1.04 -13.89 6.29
CA PHE A 56 1.57 -13.70 4.93
C PHE A 56 1.40 -12.26 4.42
N PHE A 57 0.26 -11.64 4.75
CA PHE A 57 -0.08 -10.26 4.41
C PHE A 57 0.82 -9.19 5.07
N GLY A 58 1.59 -9.57 6.10
CA GLY A 58 2.54 -8.70 6.80
C GLY A 58 3.94 -8.71 6.21
N THR A 59 4.20 -9.51 5.16
CA THR A 59 5.54 -9.69 4.59
C THR A 59 5.91 -8.58 3.61
N ALA A 60 7.22 -8.32 3.45
CA ALA A 60 7.71 -7.32 2.51
C ALA A 60 7.32 -7.63 1.06
N GLY A 61 7.30 -8.91 0.67
CA GLY A 61 6.90 -9.35 -0.65
C GLY A 61 5.44 -9.02 -0.97
N TYR A 62 4.53 -9.33 -0.03
CA TYR A 62 3.12 -9.02 -0.20
C TYR A 62 2.84 -7.51 -0.29
N LEU A 63 3.52 -6.70 0.54
CA LEU A 63 3.39 -5.24 0.43
C LEU A 63 3.88 -4.71 -0.92
N ARG A 64 5.01 -5.21 -1.43
CA ARG A 64 5.51 -4.82 -2.76
C ARG A 64 4.52 -5.21 -3.86
N PHE A 65 3.96 -6.41 -3.78
CA PHE A 65 2.92 -6.88 -4.71
C PHE A 65 1.69 -5.97 -4.70
N LEU A 66 1.20 -5.58 -3.53
CA LEU A 66 0.13 -4.57 -3.41
C LEU A 66 0.53 -3.24 -4.07
N GLY A 67 1.77 -2.80 -3.87
CA GLY A 67 2.30 -1.61 -4.55
C GLY A 67 2.22 -1.72 -6.07
N VAL A 68 2.59 -2.88 -6.62
CA VAL A 68 2.53 -3.15 -8.07
C VAL A 68 1.10 -3.12 -8.59
N ILE A 69 0.12 -3.67 -7.87
CA ILE A 69 -1.31 -3.63 -8.25
C ILE A 69 -1.90 -2.22 -8.14
N LEU A 70 -1.42 -1.42 -7.18
CA LEU A 70 -1.92 -0.08 -6.94
C LEU A 70 -1.58 0.87 -8.10
N ILE A 71 -0.46 0.65 -8.80
CA ILE A 71 -0.03 1.44 -9.95
C ILE A 71 -1.05 1.41 -11.11
N PRO A 72 -1.39 0.26 -11.73
CA PRO A 72 -2.35 0.21 -12.83
C PRO A 72 -3.75 0.64 -12.38
N SER A 73 -4.15 0.30 -11.14
CA SER A 73 -5.43 0.75 -10.57
C SER A 73 -5.50 2.28 -10.48
N GLY A 74 -4.44 2.93 -9.98
CA GLY A 74 -4.35 4.38 -9.92
C GLY A 74 -4.32 5.04 -11.30
N LEU A 75 -3.66 4.41 -12.27
CA LEU A 75 -3.61 4.87 -13.66
C LEU A 75 -5.01 4.86 -14.30
N LEU A 76 -5.76 3.77 -14.13
CA LEU A 76 -7.14 3.64 -14.61
C LEU A 76 -8.04 4.70 -13.98
N MET A 77 -7.86 4.98 -12.69
CA MET A 77 -8.67 5.98 -12.00
C MET A 77 -8.38 7.41 -12.50
N ALA A 78 -7.10 7.73 -12.75
CA ALA A 78 -6.71 9.01 -13.33
C ALA A 78 -7.23 9.18 -14.77
N LEU A 79 -7.17 8.11 -15.57
CA LEU A 79 -7.74 8.07 -16.93
C LEU A 79 -9.25 8.25 -16.93
N ALA A 80 -9.98 7.55 -16.05
CA ALA A 80 -11.42 7.73 -15.93
C ALA A 80 -11.77 9.18 -15.53
N GLY A 81 -11.00 9.75 -14.59
CA GLY A 81 -11.14 11.14 -14.17
C GLY A 81 -10.90 12.14 -15.30
N SER A 82 -9.87 11.93 -16.13
CA SER A 82 -9.58 12.82 -17.27
C SER A 82 -10.64 12.76 -18.36
N VAL A 83 -11.16 11.56 -18.66
CA VAL A 83 -12.26 11.37 -19.62
C VAL A 83 -13.54 12.06 -19.11
N LEU A 84 -13.86 11.90 -17.83
CA LEU A 84 -15.01 12.57 -17.21
C LEU A 84 -14.87 14.09 -17.22
N PHE A 85 -13.66 14.60 -17.03
CA PHE A 85 -13.37 16.02 -17.10
C PHE A 85 -13.53 16.56 -18.52
N SER A 86 -12.98 15.87 -19.53
CA SER A 86 -13.07 16.30 -20.93
C SER A 86 -14.49 16.27 -21.50
N HIS A 87 -15.37 15.41 -21.00
CA HIS A 87 -16.78 15.38 -21.41
C HIS A 87 -17.64 16.49 -20.80
N ARG A 88 -17.14 17.20 -19.79
CA ARG A 88 -17.85 18.30 -19.12
C ARG A 88 -17.44 19.68 -19.62
N MET A 89 -16.36 19.78 -20.38
CA MET A 89 -15.92 20.99 -21.08
C MET A 89 -16.59 21.08 -22.45
#